data_AF-A0A920UA39-F1
#
_entry.id   AF-A0A920UA39-F1
#
_cell.length_a   1.000
_cell.length_b   1.000
_cell.length_c   1.000
_cell.angle_alpha   90.00
_cell.angle_beta   90.00
_cell.angle_gamma   90.00
#
_symmetry.space_group_name_H-M   'P 1'
#
loop_
_entity.id
_entity.type
_entity.pdbx_description
1 polymer ?
#
loop_
_entity_poly.entity_id
_entity_poly.type
_entity_poly.pdbx_seq_one_letter_code
_entity_poly.pdbx_strand_id
1 'polypeptide(L)'
;MTDNMLGGDATRPGDVLTIRNGKTIEVLNTDAEGRLVLADALSLASEGKPDAVIDLATLTGACMVALGPRIAGLMGRGDGFLEQVEAASSRTGERVWRLPLPDDYRQWSTRPWPT
;
A
#
# COMPACT_ATOMS: atom_id res chain seq x y z
N MET A 1 6.19 12.48 7.52
CA MET A 1 4.83 13.02 7.28
C MET A 1 4.95 13.96 6.09
N THR A 2 4.11 13.80 5.07
CA THR A 2 4.10 14.64 3.86
C THR A 2 2.70 15.22 3.68
N ASP A 3 2.60 16.36 3.02
CA ASP A 3 1.33 17.03 2.70
C ASP A 3 1.21 17.14 1.17
N ASN A 4 0.00 16.91 0.65
CA ASN A 4 -0.26 16.99 -0.79
C ASN A 4 -0.73 18.39 -1.14
N MET A 5 0.16 19.16 -1.75
CA MET A 5 -0.05 20.56 -2.02
C MET A 5 0.16 20.86 -3.50
N LEU A 6 -0.71 21.70 -4.05
CA LEU A 6 -0.58 22.25 -5.41
C LEU A 6 0.50 23.34 -5.40
N GLY A 7 1.49 23.22 -6.28
CA GLY A 7 2.62 24.15 -6.40
C GLY A 7 3.43 23.94 -7.67
N GLY A 8 4.34 24.85 -8.01
CA GLY A 8 5.17 24.76 -9.22
C GLY A 8 6.05 23.50 -9.28
N ASP A 9 6.42 22.98 -8.11
CA ASP A 9 7.22 21.75 -7.92
C ASP A 9 6.36 20.54 -7.53
N ALA A 10 5.03 20.62 -7.66
CA ALA A 10 4.14 19.50 -7.35
C ALA A 10 4.33 18.36 -8.35
N THR A 11 4.24 17.12 -7.86
CA THR A 11 4.23 15.91 -8.69
C THR A 11 3.10 16.00 -9.71
N ARG A 12 3.41 15.78 -10.98
CA ARG A 12 2.45 15.84 -12.07
C ARG A 12 2.09 14.44 -12.56
N PRO A 13 0.87 14.24 -13.08
CA PRO A 13 0.56 13.04 -13.84
C PRO A 13 1.55 12.86 -15.00
N GLY A 14 2.14 11.66 -15.11
CA GLY A 14 3.18 11.32 -16.08
C GLY A 14 4.62 11.45 -15.54
N ASP A 15 4.83 11.98 -14.33
CA ASP A 15 6.16 11.97 -13.72
C ASP A 15 6.59 10.54 -13.39
N VAL A 16 7.88 10.23 -13.59
CA VAL A 16 8.49 8.95 -13.24
C VAL A 16 9.39 9.12 -12.03
N LEU A 17 9.01 8.51 -10.92
CA LEU A 17 9.74 8.57 -9.66
C LEU A 17 10.60 7.33 -9.49
N THR A 18 11.84 7.51 -9.02
CA THR A 18 12.68 6.38 -8.60
C THR A 18 12.59 6.23 -7.09
N ILE A 19 12.09 5.08 -6.63
CA ILE A 19 11.96 4.77 -5.20
C ILE A 19 13.25 4.14 -4.66
N ARG A 20 13.38 4.10 -3.32
CA ARG A 20 14.59 3.71 -2.58
C ARG A 20 15.16 2.34 -2.96
N ASN A 21 14.32 1.39 -3.38
CA ASN A 21 14.76 0.08 -3.86
C ASN A 21 15.21 0.06 -5.33
N GLY A 22 15.34 1.22 -5.98
CA GLY A 22 15.78 1.37 -7.37
C GLY A 22 14.70 1.12 -8.43
N LYS A 23 13.46 0.82 -8.03
CA LYS A 23 12.34 0.69 -8.98
C LYS A 23 11.83 2.06 -9.40
N THR A 24 11.26 2.13 -10.59
CA THR A 24 10.58 3.31 -11.10
C THR A 24 9.06 3.17 -11.01
N ILE A 25 8.37 4.27 -10.73
CA ILE A 25 6.91 4.36 -10.66
C ILE A 25 6.45 5.53 -11.52
N GLU A 26 5.59 5.27 -12.49
CA GLU A 26 4.87 6.30 -13.24
C GLU A 26 3.66 6.78 -12.45
N VAL A 27 3.57 8.09 -12.22
CA VAL A 27 2.45 8.70 -11.49
C VAL A 27 1.29 8.91 -12.46
N LEU A 28 0.37 7.96 -12.53
CA LEU A 28 -0.84 8.08 -13.36
C LEU A 28 -1.95 8.92 -12.70
N ASN A 29 -1.95 8.96 -11.37
CA ASN A 29 -2.89 9.75 -10.57
C ASN A 29 -2.16 10.26 -9.33
N THR A 30 -2.11 11.58 -9.17
CA THR A 30 -1.46 12.25 -8.03
C THR A 30 -2.23 12.04 -6.73
N ASP A 31 -3.54 11.80 -6.78
CA ASP A 31 -4.39 11.49 -5.62
C ASP A 31 -4.09 10.10 -5.00
N ALA A 32 -3.17 9.33 -5.60
CA ALA A 32 -2.72 8.04 -5.12
C ALA A 32 -1.37 8.09 -4.37
N GLU A 33 -0.84 9.28 -4.06
CA GLU A 33 0.51 9.48 -3.51
C GLU A 33 0.83 8.72 -2.21
N GLY A 34 -0.18 8.43 -1.39
CA GLY A 34 0.01 7.75 -0.11
C GLY A 34 0.72 6.40 -0.28
N ARG A 35 0.47 5.73 -1.41
CA ARG A 35 1.16 4.47 -1.74
C ARG A 35 2.60 4.66 -2.22
N LEU A 36 2.95 5.83 -2.76
CA LEU A 36 4.31 6.17 -3.19
C LEU A 36 5.20 6.36 -1.96
N VAL A 37 4.72 7.15 -0.99
CA VAL A 37 5.39 7.35 0.30
C VAL A 37 5.53 6.03 1.04
N LEU A 38 4.48 5.21 1.03
CA LEU A 38 4.50 3.91 1.67
C LEU A 38 5.50 2.95 1.00
N ALA A 39 5.65 3.00 -0.33
CA ALA A 39 6.63 2.18 -1.04
C ALA A 39 8.08 2.47 -0.58
N ASP A 40 8.43 3.75 -0.40
CA ASP A 40 9.73 4.14 0.13
C ASP A 40 9.89 3.77 1.62
N ALA A 41 8.86 3.99 2.42
CA ALA A 41 8.87 3.63 3.84
C ALA A 41 9.05 2.11 4.04
N LEU A 42 8.34 1.29 3.26
CA LEU A 42 8.50 -0.16 3.28
C LEU A 42 9.86 -0.61 2.76
N SER A 43 10.40 0.07 1.74
CA SER A 43 11.77 -0.18 1.28
C SER A 43 12.80 0.08 2.38
N LEU A 44 12.67 1.21 3.09
CA LEU A 44 13.54 1.56 4.21
C LEU A 44 13.38 0.56 5.36
N ALA A 45 12.15 0.22 5.74
CA ALA A 45 11.89 -0.74 6.83
C ALA A 45 12.51 -2.12 6.53
N SER A 46 12.48 -2.55 5.27
CA SER A 46 13.03 -3.84 4.83
C SER A 46 14.56 -3.92 4.94
N GLU A 47 15.28 -2.79 4.92
CA GLU A 47 16.74 -2.76 5.12
C GLU A 47 17.15 -3.27 6.50
N GLY A 48 16.29 -3.09 7.50
CA GLY A 48 16.47 -3.63 8.84
C GLY A 48 16.28 -5.14 8.96
N LYS A 49 15.89 -5.82 7.86
CA LYS A 49 15.58 -7.26 7.81
C LYS A 49 14.65 -7.72 8.95
N PRO A 50 13.51 -7.04 9.16
CA PRO A 50 12.56 -7.44 10.21
C PRO A 50 11.94 -8.81 9.88
N ASP A 51 11.51 -9.53 10.92
CA ASP A 51 10.77 -10.78 10.76
C ASP A 51 9.39 -10.55 10.12
N ALA A 52 8.78 -9.39 10.38
CA ALA A 52 7.52 -8.96 9.78
C ALA A 52 7.41 -7.43 9.71
N VAL A 53 6.63 -6.95 8.73
CA VAL A 53 6.27 -5.54 8.58
C VAL A 53 4.76 -5.43 8.46
N ILE A 54 4.16 -4.50 9.19
CA ILE A 54 2.73 -4.17 9.11
C ILE A 54 2.63 -2.70 8.72
N ASP A 55 1.89 -2.41 7.65
CA ASP A 55 1.44 -1.06 7.33
C ASP A 55 -0.05 -0.89 7.67
N LEU A 56 -0.39 0.30 8.15
CA LEU A 56 -1.78 0.73 8.36
C LEU A 56 -1.99 2.03 7.56
N ALA A 57 -2.86 1.98 6.55
CA ALA A 57 -3.10 3.11 5.66
C ALA A 57 -4.59 3.25 5.31
N THR A 58 -5.06 4.49 5.26
CA THR A 58 -6.40 4.84 4.74
C THR A 58 -6.35 4.95 3.21
N LEU A 59 -6.02 3.84 2.54
CA LEU A 59 -5.49 3.88 1.17
C LEU A 59 -6.55 3.95 0.07
N THR A 60 -7.77 3.44 0.29
CA THR A 60 -8.79 3.39 -0.77
C THR A 60 -10.22 3.56 -0.26
N GLY A 61 -11.03 4.28 -1.04
CA GLY A 61 -12.49 4.23 -0.89
C GLY A 61 -13.07 2.84 -1.20
N ALA A 62 -12.38 2.04 -2.04
CA ALA A 62 -12.82 0.69 -2.40
C ALA A 62 -12.92 -0.25 -1.19
N CYS A 63 -11.99 -0.16 -0.23
CA CYS A 63 -12.06 -0.93 1.01
C CYS A 63 -13.31 -0.59 1.83
N MET A 64 -13.68 0.70 1.89
CA MET A 64 -14.91 1.13 2.56
C MET A 64 -16.18 0.65 1.84
N VAL A 65 -16.17 0.63 0.51
CA VAL A 65 -17.31 0.09 -0.27
C VAL A 65 -17.47 -1.42 -0.02
N ALA A 66 -16.38 -2.17 0.06
CA ALA A 66 -16.41 -3.61 0.24
C ALA A 66 -16.77 -4.06 1.66
N LEU A 67 -16.20 -3.41 2.68
CA LEU A 67 -16.26 -3.88 4.08
C LEU A 67 -17.04 -2.93 5.01
N GLY A 68 -17.47 -1.78 4.51
CA GLY A 68 -18.08 -0.72 5.31
C GLY A 68 -17.05 0.05 6.17
N PRO A 69 -17.52 0.98 7.01
CA PRO A 69 -16.64 1.89 7.74
C PRO A 69 -16.03 1.31 9.03
N ARG A 70 -16.35 0.06 9.40
CA ARG A 70 -16.01 -0.51 10.73
C ARG A 70 -15.21 -1.81 10.69
N ILE A 71 -14.71 -2.19 9.52
CA ILE A 71 -13.91 -3.39 9.30
C ILE A 71 -12.73 -2.98 8.42
N ALA A 72 -11.51 -3.20 8.91
CA ALA A 72 -10.30 -2.94 8.12
C ALA A 72 -10.02 -4.10 7.15
N GLY A 73 -9.56 -3.80 5.95
CA GLY A 73 -9.09 -4.81 5.00
C GLY A 73 -7.71 -5.32 5.37
N LEU A 74 -7.58 -6.61 5.64
CA LEU A 74 -6.32 -7.28 5.90
C LEU A 74 -5.80 -7.94 4.62
N MET A 75 -4.58 -7.62 4.25
CA MET A 75 -3.94 -8.06 3.02
C MET A 75 -2.48 -8.37 3.31
N GLY A 76 -1.94 -9.45 2.76
CA GLY A 76 -0.55 -9.81 2.97
C GLY A 76 -0.19 -11.19 2.44
N ARG A 77 1.06 -11.59 2.67
CA ARG A 77 1.59 -12.92 2.38
C ARG A 77 2.00 -13.62 3.67
N GLY A 78 1.87 -14.95 3.69
CA GLY A 78 2.17 -15.78 4.85
C GLY A 78 0.95 -15.98 5.75
N ASP A 79 0.27 -17.11 5.59
CA ASP A 79 -0.98 -17.41 6.31
C ASP A 79 -0.80 -17.35 7.83
N GLY A 80 0.29 -17.90 8.36
CA GLY A 80 0.54 -17.90 9.80
C GLY A 80 0.73 -16.52 10.42
N PHE A 81 1.19 -15.52 9.65
CA PHE A 81 1.26 -14.14 10.15
C PHE A 81 -0.11 -13.45 10.12
N LEU A 82 -0.88 -13.70 9.06
CA LEU A 82 -2.24 -13.16 8.92
C LEU A 82 -3.16 -13.71 10.02
N GLU A 83 -3.06 -15.00 10.34
CA GLU A 83 -3.77 -15.62 11.46
C GLU A 83 -3.43 -14.96 12.80
N GLN A 84 -2.18 -14.56 13.02
CA GLN A 84 -1.78 -13.83 14.25
C GLN A 84 -2.48 -12.47 14.33
N VAL A 85 -2.61 -11.75 13.22
CA VAL A 85 -3.31 -10.47 13.15
C VAL A 85 -4.82 -10.66 13.40
N GLU A 86 -5.43 -11.68 12.81
CA GLU A 86 -6.85 -12.02 13.01
C GLU A 86 -7.14 -12.43 14.47
N ALA A 87 -6.24 -13.17 15.10
CA ALA A 87 -6.33 -13.52 16.52
C ALA A 87 -6.21 -12.27 17.41
N ALA A 88 -5.30 -11.34 17.08
CA ALA A 88 -5.18 -10.07 17.79
C ALA A 88 -6.45 -9.22 17.64
N SER A 89 -7.00 -9.11 16.43
CA SER A 89 -8.26 -8.43 16.12
C SER A 89 -9.42 -8.98 16.96
N SER A 90 -9.52 -10.30 17.08
CA SER A 90 -10.56 -10.96 17.88
C SER A 90 -10.45 -10.62 19.37
N ARG A 91 -9.22 -10.44 19.88
CA ARG A 91 -8.97 -10.10 21.29
C ARG A 91 -9.23 -8.63 21.62
N THR A 92 -8.94 -7.72 20.68
CA THR A 92 -9.10 -6.27 20.90
C THR A 92 -10.50 -5.77 20.52
N GLY A 93 -11.23 -6.53 19.71
CA GLY A 93 -12.50 -6.11 19.12
C GLY A 93 -12.35 -5.23 17.88
N GLU A 94 -11.12 -4.97 17.44
CA GLU A 94 -10.82 -4.18 16.23
C GLU A 94 -10.96 -5.08 15.01
N ARG A 95 -12.13 -5.07 14.38
CA ARG A 95 -12.46 -6.00 13.29
C ARG A 95 -11.58 -5.80 12.06
N VAL A 96 -10.99 -6.90 11.60
CA VAL A 96 -10.34 -7.01 10.29
C VAL A 96 -11.05 -8.07 9.44
N TRP A 97 -10.92 -7.95 8.13
CA TRP A 97 -11.36 -9.00 7.20
C TRP A 97 -10.32 -9.21 6.12
N ARG A 98 -9.94 -10.48 5.91
CA ARG A 98 -8.93 -10.85 4.93
C ARG A 98 -9.46 -10.65 3.51
N LEU A 99 -8.75 -9.84 2.74
CA LEU A 99 -8.98 -9.65 1.30
C LEU A 99 -7.94 -10.45 0.51
N PRO A 100 -8.31 -11.00 -0.66
CA PRO A 100 -7.39 -11.75 -1.49
C PRO A 100 -6.33 -10.82 -2.10
N LEU A 101 -5.15 -11.37 -2.38
CA LEU A 101 -4.06 -10.70 -3.11
C LEU A 101 -3.64 -11.56 -4.31
N PRO A 102 -4.51 -11.73 -5.33
CA PRO A 102 -4.24 -12.59 -6.47
C PRO A 102 -3.05 -12.07 -7.29
N ASP A 103 -2.21 -12.97 -7.80
CA ASP A 103 -1.03 -12.57 -8.58
C ASP A 103 -1.40 -11.92 -9.91
N ASP A 104 -2.53 -12.28 -10.51
CA ASP A 104 -3.06 -11.70 -11.75
C ASP A 104 -3.45 -10.22 -11.57
N TYR A 105 -3.68 -9.74 -10.35
CA TYR A 105 -3.95 -8.31 -10.12
C TYR A 105 -2.73 -7.44 -10.42
N ARG A 106 -1.51 -8.01 -10.41
CA ARG A 106 -0.27 -7.29 -10.73
C ARG A 106 -0.28 -6.74 -12.16
N GLN A 107 -0.98 -7.37 -13.10
CA GLN A 107 -1.03 -6.92 -14.50
C GLN A 107 -1.64 -5.52 -14.63
N TRP A 108 -2.52 -5.12 -13.71
CA TRP A 108 -3.14 -3.79 -13.71
C TRP A 108 -2.21 -2.69 -13.19
N SER A 109 -1.13 -3.07 -12.52
CA SER A 109 -0.14 -2.16 -11.92
C SER A 109 1.20 -2.17 -12.66
N THR A 110 1.35 -2.95 -13.72
CA THR A 110 2.60 -3.06 -14.49
C THR A 110 2.33 -2.71 -15.95
N ARG A 111 3.11 -1.76 -16.49
CA ARG A 111 3.11 -1.43 -17.92
C ARG A 111 4.55 -1.36 -18.42
N PRO A 112 4.86 -1.87 -19.61
CA PRO A 112 6.15 -1.64 -20.25
C PRO A 112 6.26 -0.16 -20.63
N TRP A 113 7.36 0.49 -20.23
CA TRP A 113 7.68 1.85 -20.65
C TRP A 113 8.24 1.82 -22.09
N PRO A 114 7.81 2.71 -22.99
CA PRO A 114 8.45 2.83 -24.30
C PRO A 114 9.89 3.33 -24.09
N THR A 115 10.87 2.52 -24.49
CA THR A 115 12.28 2.95 -24.65
C THR A 115 12.41 4.00 -25.73
#